data_AF-A0A2J6PN78-F1
#
_entry.id   AF-A0A2J6PN78-F1
#
_cell.length_a   1.000
_cell.length_b   1.000
_cell.length_c   1.000
_cell.angle_alpha   90.00
_cell.angle_beta   90.00
_cell.angle_gamma   90.00
#
_symmetry.space_group_name_H-M   'P 1'
#
loop_
_entity.id
_entity.type
_entity.pdbx_description
1 polymer ?
#
loop_
_entity_poly.entity_id
_entity_poly.type
_entity_poly.pdbx_seq_one_letter_code
_entity_poly.pdbx_strand_id
1 'polypeptide(L)'
;MKTLSMRLLEPHFKISTPSREDLIPWSWAITPLASTNRQCPPPAAILGTFAGVNVAATVFGVIIGSRKVSRKIFKVLSCGRFGKEHAGSSQAYRFMWIFPLALNLGTNSLNAGLTVTAKGYDQSSMPRIWDLMLFYCTRPRIGWIPLAFLAFRGADMKKVNPRDGPWTSAGRQSAIAEAILQVIGAYYMGRTVPFGAIHGYFLIHHAEFQNAFTAASRWRYLEAGEENREEDDFSAGLVFMGIFTWIGSWLFIMGYVRLAGDLYCHPSFLSQGAVWTGFNVIGSFLGGGT
;
A
#
# COMPACT_ATOMS: atom_id res chain seq x y z
N MET A 1 9.91 -70.41 16.12
CA MET A 1 10.26 -68.98 15.93
C MET A 1 10.30 -68.70 14.43
N LYS A 2 9.32 -67.96 13.89
CA LYS A 2 9.29 -67.52 12.49
C LYS A 2 9.83 -66.09 12.43
N THR A 3 10.99 -65.91 11.83
CA THR A 3 11.58 -64.61 11.50
C THR A 3 10.75 -63.92 10.43
N LEU A 4 9.97 -62.92 10.84
CA LEU A 4 9.23 -62.02 9.95
C LEU A 4 10.21 -61.06 9.30
N SER A 5 10.58 -61.37 8.05
CA SER A 5 11.37 -60.50 7.18
C SER A 5 10.52 -59.27 6.79
N MET A 6 10.68 -58.18 7.52
CA MET A 6 10.10 -56.88 7.22
C MET A 6 10.77 -56.32 5.96
N ARG A 7 10.18 -56.57 4.78
CA ARG A 7 10.60 -55.92 3.53
C ARG A 7 10.25 -54.43 3.67
N LEU A 8 11.28 -53.60 3.83
CA LEU A 8 11.24 -52.16 3.62
C LEU A 8 10.71 -51.91 2.21
N LEU A 9 9.42 -51.60 2.11
CA LEU A 9 8.85 -50.97 0.93
C LEU A 9 9.43 -49.56 0.91
N GLU A 10 10.47 -49.32 0.12
CA GLU A 10 10.90 -47.97 -0.20
C GLU A 10 9.73 -47.27 -0.91
N PRO A 11 9.11 -46.23 -0.32
CA PRO A 11 8.13 -45.47 -1.04
C PRO A 11 8.91 -44.64 -2.07
N HIS A 12 8.83 -45.02 -3.34
CA HIS A 12 9.20 -44.15 -4.47
C HIS A 12 8.20 -42.98 -4.57
N PHE A 13 8.10 -42.14 -3.52
CA PHE A 13 7.40 -40.89 -3.56
C PHE A 13 8.30 -39.88 -4.28
N LYS A 14 8.15 -39.77 -5.60
CA LYS A 14 8.74 -38.66 -6.35
C LYS A 14 8.02 -37.39 -5.90
N ILE A 15 8.67 -36.63 -5.03
CA ILE A 15 8.23 -35.27 -4.68
C ILE A 15 8.35 -34.44 -5.97
N SER A 16 7.23 -34.18 -6.64
CA SER A 16 7.19 -33.20 -7.71
C SER A 16 7.38 -31.83 -7.10
N THR A 17 8.42 -31.11 -7.51
CA THR A 17 8.59 -29.70 -7.13
C THR A 17 7.34 -28.93 -7.56
N PRO A 18 6.66 -28.24 -6.64
CA PRO A 18 5.45 -27.49 -6.99
C PRO A 18 5.77 -26.46 -8.09
N SER A 19 4.83 -26.30 -9.02
CA SER A 19 4.91 -25.24 -10.02
C SER A 19 4.71 -23.88 -9.33
N ARG A 20 5.12 -22.76 -9.96
CA ARG A 20 4.94 -21.43 -9.33
C ARG A 20 3.47 -21.09 -9.17
N GLU A 21 2.64 -21.61 -10.05
CA GLU A 21 1.20 -21.50 -10.05
C GLU A 21 0.59 -22.12 -8.79
N ASP A 22 1.18 -23.22 -8.29
CA ASP A 22 0.78 -23.87 -7.03
C ASP A 22 1.20 -23.07 -5.78
N LEU A 23 2.11 -22.10 -5.92
CA LEU A 23 2.62 -21.30 -4.80
C LEU A 23 1.78 -20.03 -4.54
N ILE A 24 0.80 -19.73 -5.38
CA ILE A 24 0.02 -18.47 -5.35
C ILE A 24 -1.46 -18.77 -5.06
N PRO A 25 -2.14 -18.02 -4.16
CA PRO A 25 -3.51 -18.34 -3.73
C PRO A 25 -4.62 -17.98 -4.73
N TRP A 26 -4.27 -17.62 -5.96
CA TRP A 26 -5.23 -17.22 -7.00
C TRP A 26 -4.91 -17.86 -8.34
N SER A 27 -5.96 -18.03 -9.15
CA SER A 27 -5.91 -18.76 -10.42
C SER A 27 -5.57 -17.89 -11.63
N TRP A 28 -5.21 -16.63 -11.42
CA TRP A 28 -4.91 -15.68 -12.51
C TRP A 28 -3.42 -15.35 -12.57
N ALA A 29 -2.94 -14.99 -13.75
CA ALA A 29 -1.55 -14.61 -13.98
C ALA A 29 -1.49 -13.52 -15.06
N ILE A 30 -0.49 -12.64 -14.94
CA ILE A 30 -0.23 -11.55 -15.88
C ILE A 30 1.00 -11.95 -16.70
N THR A 31 0.80 -12.82 -17.69
CA THR A 31 1.88 -13.40 -18.50
C THR A 31 1.83 -12.89 -19.94
N PRO A 32 2.99 -12.57 -20.56
CA PRO A 32 3.02 -12.21 -21.97
C PRO A 32 2.71 -13.44 -22.83
N LEU A 33 2.16 -13.24 -24.02
CA LEU A 33 2.02 -14.30 -25.01
C LEU A 33 3.40 -14.78 -25.46
N ALA A 34 3.61 -16.10 -25.52
CA ALA A 34 4.89 -16.72 -25.89
C ALA A 34 5.48 -16.19 -27.20
N SER A 35 4.63 -15.80 -28.16
CA SER A 35 5.03 -15.26 -29.46
C SER A 35 5.63 -13.85 -29.44
N THR A 36 5.45 -13.10 -28.35
CA THR A 36 5.79 -11.67 -28.33
C THR A 36 7.23 -11.36 -27.90
N ASN A 37 8.02 -12.37 -27.52
CA ASN A 37 9.39 -12.25 -26.99
C ASN A 37 9.57 -11.06 -26.02
N ARG A 38 8.53 -10.77 -25.22
CA ARG A 38 8.56 -9.66 -24.27
C ARG A 38 9.26 -10.12 -23.01
N GLN A 39 10.41 -9.51 -22.74
CA GLN A 39 11.15 -9.77 -21.51
C GLN A 39 10.48 -9.06 -20.33
N CYS A 40 10.09 -9.84 -19.32
CA CYS A 40 9.52 -9.29 -18.10
C CYS A 40 10.59 -8.53 -17.31
N PRO A 41 10.25 -7.37 -16.71
CA PRO A 41 11.20 -6.63 -15.90
C PRO A 41 11.61 -7.47 -14.68
N PRO A 42 12.88 -7.45 -14.26
CA PRO A 42 13.31 -8.19 -13.08
C PRO A 42 12.61 -7.61 -11.82
N PRO A 43 12.39 -8.43 -10.77
CA PRO A 43 11.76 -8.00 -9.52
C PRO A 43 12.33 -6.71 -8.93
N ALA A 44 13.65 -6.53 -9.00
CA ALA A 44 14.33 -5.32 -8.53
C ALA A 44 13.90 -4.05 -9.28
N ALA A 45 13.66 -4.13 -10.59
CA ALA A 45 13.20 -3.00 -11.40
C ALA A 45 11.74 -2.62 -11.07
N ILE A 46 10.88 -3.62 -10.85
CA ILE A 46 9.49 -3.42 -10.41
C ILE A 46 9.47 -2.71 -9.05
N LEU A 47 10.19 -3.25 -8.07
CA LEU A 47 10.27 -2.70 -6.71
C LEU A 47 10.93 -1.31 -6.68
N GLY A 48 12.02 -1.13 -7.44
CA GLY A 48 12.69 0.16 -7.58
C GLY A 48 11.78 1.23 -8.17
N THR A 49 10.97 0.88 -9.18
CA THR A 49 10.01 1.81 -9.75
C THR A 49 8.87 2.13 -8.77
N PHE A 50 8.38 1.16 -8.00
CA PHE A 50 7.42 1.44 -6.92
C PHE A 50 7.98 2.40 -5.87
N ALA A 51 9.23 2.20 -5.47
CA ALA A 51 9.91 3.09 -4.53
C ALA A 51 10.05 4.50 -5.11
N GLY A 52 10.53 4.62 -6.36
CA GLY A 52 10.69 5.91 -7.05
C GLY A 52 9.37 6.68 -7.20
N VAL A 53 8.31 6.01 -7.63
CA VAL A 53 6.95 6.59 -7.76
C VAL A 53 6.43 7.07 -6.41
N ASN A 54 6.63 6.28 -5.34
CA ASN A 54 6.24 6.67 -4.00
C ASN A 54 6.99 7.90 -3.49
N VAL A 55 8.31 7.96 -3.71
CA VAL A 55 9.12 9.13 -3.36
C VAL A 55 8.64 10.37 -4.12
N ALA A 56 8.44 10.26 -5.43
CA ALA A 56 7.95 11.37 -6.27
C ALA A 56 6.57 11.86 -5.78
N ALA A 57 5.60 10.95 -5.62
CA ALA A 57 4.27 11.28 -5.12
C ALA A 57 4.31 11.94 -3.73
N THR A 58 5.23 11.51 -2.87
CA THR A 58 5.42 12.09 -1.54
C THR A 58 5.97 13.51 -1.59
N VAL A 59 7.03 13.74 -2.38
CA VAL A 59 7.62 15.07 -2.53
C VAL A 59 6.59 16.05 -3.09
N PHE A 60 5.90 15.68 -4.17
CA PHE A 60 4.85 16.53 -4.74
C PHE A 60 3.67 16.70 -3.78
N GLY A 61 3.25 15.64 -3.08
CA GLY A 61 2.16 15.67 -2.11
C GLY A 61 2.45 16.60 -0.93
N VAL A 62 3.68 16.62 -0.40
CA VAL A 62 4.09 17.54 0.67
C VAL A 62 4.10 18.99 0.19
N ILE A 63 4.63 19.26 -1.01
CA ILE A 63 4.69 20.61 -1.57
C ILE A 63 3.27 21.13 -1.83
N ILE A 64 2.46 20.35 -2.55
CA ILE A 64 1.15 20.77 -3.06
C ILE A 64 0.06 20.65 -2.00
N GLY A 65 0.19 19.73 -1.05
CA GLY A 65 -0.72 19.57 0.09
C GLY A 65 -0.59 20.67 1.15
N SER A 66 0.39 21.57 1.02
CA SER A 66 0.47 22.77 1.83
C SER A 66 -0.68 23.72 1.49
N ARG A 67 -1.52 24.05 2.48
CA ARG A 67 -2.66 24.96 2.36
C ARG A 67 -2.30 26.29 1.71
N LYS A 68 -1.08 26.81 1.91
CA LYS A 68 -0.62 28.05 1.25
C LYS A 68 -0.45 27.85 -0.26
N VAL A 69 0.16 26.74 -0.65
CA VAL A 69 0.42 26.39 -2.06
C VAL A 69 -0.90 26.03 -2.74
N SER A 70 -1.71 25.15 -2.15
CA SER A 70 -3.00 24.74 -2.73
C SER A 70 -3.91 25.95 -2.92
N ARG A 71 -4.03 26.86 -1.94
CA ARG A 71 -4.83 28.09 -2.10
C ARG A 71 -4.32 29.01 -3.19
N LYS A 72 -3.00 29.19 -3.30
CA LYS A 72 -2.41 30.00 -4.38
C LYS A 72 -2.79 29.43 -5.74
N ILE A 73 -2.63 28.12 -5.91
CA ILE A 73 -3.02 27.41 -7.13
C ILE A 73 -4.53 27.54 -7.36
N PHE A 74 -5.36 27.30 -6.34
CA PHE A 74 -6.82 27.39 -6.44
C PHE A 74 -7.29 28.79 -6.84
N LYS A 75 -6.68 29.83 -6.26
CA LYS A 75 -6.96 31.23 -6.60
C LYS A 75 -6.61 31.54 -8.06
N VAL A 76 -5.48 31.03 -8.54
CA VAL A 76 -5.06 31.16 -9.95
C VAL A 76 -6.03 30.42 -10.88
N LEU A 77 -6.33 29.15 -10.58
CA LEU A 77 -7.22 28.32 -11.41
C LEU A 77 -8.67 28.82 -11.42
N SER A 78 -9.13 29.42 -10.32
CA SER A 78 -10.49 29.96 -10.21
C SER A 78 -10.62 31.41 -10.67
N CYS A 79 -9.58 32.01 -11.24
CA CYS A 79 -9.54 33.44 -11.60
C CYS A 79 -9.97 34.34 -10.42
N GLY A 80 -9.60 33.96 -9.19
CA GLY A 80 -9.92 34.70 -7.97
C GLY A 80 -11.35 34.52 -7.43
N ARG A 81 -12.20 33.68 -8.06
CA ARG A 81 -13.57 33.42 -7.55
C ARG A 81 -13.59 32.53 -6.32
N PHE A 82 -12.69 31.56 -6.23
CA PHE A 82 -12.65 30.58 -5.14
C PHE A 82 -11.35 30.71 -4.32
N GLY A 83 -11.40 30.30 -3.04
CA GLY A 83 -10.22 30.35 -2.14
C GLY A 83 -10.09 31.63 -1.30
N LYS A 84 -11.21 32.33 -1.01
CA LYS A 84 -11.21 33.41 -0.01
C LYS A 84 -10.72 32.87 1.33
N GLU A 85 -9.88 33.65 2.02
CA GLU A 85 -9.44 33.35 3.38
C GLU A 85 -10.64 33.44 4.30
N HIS A 86 -11.31 32.31 4.53
CA HIS A 86 -12.19 32.21 5.69
C HIS A 86 -11.26 32.07 6.89
N ALA A 87 -11.26 33.09 7.74
CA ALA A 87 -10.59 33.09 9.03
C ALA A 87 -11.33 32.10 9.97
N GLY A 88 -11.17 30.81 9.69
CA GLY A 88 -11.82 29.73 10.43
C GLY A 88 -11.53 28.36 9.79
N SER A 89 -11.24 27.38 10.64
CA SER A 89 -11.09 25.98 10.26
C SER A 89 -12.36 25.48 9.55
N SER A 90 -12.33 25.40 8.22
CA SER A 90 -13.38 24.76 7.45
C SER A 90 -13.54 23.31 7.92
N GLN A 91 -14.74 22.94 8.37
CA GLN A 91 -15.06 21.55 8.76
C GLN A 91 -15.09 20.61 7.54
N ALA A 92 -14.81 21.11 6.33
CA ALA A 92 -14.75 20.32 5.10
C ALA A 92 -13.81 19.12 5.21
N TYR A 93 -12.72 19.21 5.99
CA TYR A 93 -11.79 18.09 6.16
C TYR A 93 -12.47 16.79 6.64
N ARG A 94 -13.61 16.90 7.35
CA ARG A 94 -14.39 15.74 7.83
C ARG A 94 -14.98 14.88 6.72
N PHE A 95 -15.19 15.44 5.53
CA PHE A 95 -15.76 14.72 4.38
C PHE A 95 -14.78 14.64 3.21
N MET A 96 -13.79 15.53 3.17
CA MET A 96 -12.88 15.63 2.03
C MET A 96 -11.94 14.43 1.87
N TRP A 97 -11.79 13.55 2.89
CA TRP A 97 -11.09 12.26 2.77
C TRP A 97 -11.71 11.32 1.71
N ILE A 98 -12.97 11.53 1.33
CA ILE A 98 -13.63 10.79 0.26
C ILE A 98 -12.91 11.00 -1.08
N PHE A 99 -12.38 12.19 -1.35
CA PHE A 99 -11.66 12.49 -2.59
C PHE A 99 -10.34 11.72 -2.73
N PRO A 100 -9.37 11.78 -1.80
CA PRO A 100 -8.15 10.98 -1.90
C PRO A 100 -8.45 9.48 -1.88
N LEU A 101 -9.47 9.01 -1.16
CA LEU A 101 -9.91 7.61 -1.23
C LEU A 101 -10.39 7.24 -2.64
N ALA A 102 -11.33 8.01 -3.19
CA ALA A 102 -11.90 7.76 -4.52
C ALA A 102 -10.83 7.87 -5.63
N LEU A 103 -9.92 8.84 -5.55
CA LEU A 103 -8.82 8.99 -6.49
C LEU A 103 -7.84 7.82 -6.41
N ASN A 104 -7.53 7.31 -5.21
CA ASN A 104 -6.67 6.13 -5.06
C ASN A 104 -7.34 4.86 -5.57
N LEU A 105 -8.63 4.65 -5.29
CA LEU A 105 -9.38 3.54 -5.85
C LEU A 105 -9.47 3.64 -7.37
N GLY A 106 -9.82 4.81 -7.90
CA GLY A 106 -9.89 5.06 -9.35
C GLY A 106 -8.54 4.87 -10.04
N THR A 107 -7.43 5.26 -9.40
CA THR A 107 -6.07 4.97 -9.87
C THR A 107 -5.82 3.47 -9.98
N ASN A 108 -6.21 2.72 -8.94
CA ASN A 108 -6.07 1.27 -8.94
C ASN A 108 -6.95 0.63 -10.01
N SER A 109 -8.19 1.09 -10.19
CA SER A 109 -9.10 0.62 -11.25
C SER A 109 -8.55 0.92 -12.64
N LEU A 110 -8.03 2.13 -12.89
CA LEU A 110 -7.49 2.54 -14.17
C LEU A 110 -6.23 1.73 -14.51
N ASN A 111 -5.31 1.57 -13.56
CA ASN A 111 -4.13 0.74 -13.73
C ASN A 111 -4.49 -0.73 -13.97
N ALA A 112 -5.50 -1.26 -13.27
CA ALA A 112 -5.99 -2.60 -13.51
C ALA A 112 -6.58 -2.74 -14.92
N GLY A 113 -7.40 -1.78 -15.36
CA GLY A 113 -7.95 -1.73 -16.72
C GLY A 113 -6.86 -1.66 -17.80
N LEU A 114 -5.85 -0.81 -17.63
CA LEU A 114 -4.69 -0.73 -18.52
C LEU A 114 -3.90 -2.04 -18.57
N THR A 115 -3.89 -2.80 -17.47
CA THR A 115 -3.18 -4.07 -17.38
C THR A 115 -3.92 -5.19 -18.09
N VAL A 116 -5.20 -5.33 -17.80
CA VAL A 116 -6.06 -6.38 -18.38
C VAL A 116 -6.21 -6.17 -19.89
N THR A 117 -6.28 -4.92 -20.35
CA THR A 117 -6.44 -4.59 -21.79
C THR A 117 -5.13 -4.54 -22.58
N ALA A 118 -3.99 -4.85 -21.95
CA ALA A 118 -2.69 -4.75 -22.60
C ALA A 118 -2.54 -5.77 -23.73
N LYS A 119 -2.24 -5.29 -24.95
CA LYS A 119 -1.95 -6.16 -26.09
C LYS A 119 -0.65 -6.95 -25.88
N GLY A 120 -0.65 -8.20 -26.34
CA GLY A 120 0.49 -9.11 -26.23
C GLY A 120 0.53 -9.92 -24.93
N TYR A 121 -0.56 -9.96 -24.19
CA TYR A 121 -0.72 -10.74 -22.96
C TYR A 121 -1.76 -11.82 -23.12
N ASP A 122 -1.59 -12.93 -22.39
CA ASP A 122 -2.56 -14.01 -22.36
C ASP A 122 -3.84 -13.55 -21.68
N GLN A 123 -4.88 -13.35 -22.50
CA GLN A 123 -6.18 -12.89 -22.02
C GLN A 123 -6.95 -13.97 -21.27
N SER A 124 -6.60 -15.25 -21.45
CA SER A 124 -7.29 -16.38 -20.82
C SER A 124 -6.95 -16.52 -19.33
N SER A 125 -5.73 -16.09 -18.93
CA SER A 125 -5.25 -16.11 -17.54
C SER A 125 -5.40 -14.78 -16.80
N MET A 126 -5.83 -13.71 -17.48
CA MET A 126 -5.90 -12.37 -16.90
C MET A 126 -6.94 -12.27 -15.78
N PRO A 127 -6.64 -11.54 -14.67
CA PRO A 127 -7.61 -11.28 -13.61
C PRO A 127 -8.76 -10.41 -14.10
N ARG A 128 -9.87 -10.44 -13.35
CA ARG A 128 -10.91 -9.42 -13.49
C ARG A 128 -10.36 -8.08 -13.02
N ILE A 129 -10.87 -6.97 -13.59
CA ILE A 129 -10.40 -5.61 -13.24
C ILE A 129 -10.54 -5.34 -11.75
N TRP A 130 -11.64 -5.78 -11.11
CA TRP A 130 -11.84 -5.56 -9.69
C TRP A 130 -10.88 -6.39 -8.82
N ASP A 131 -10.50 -7.61 -9.25
CA ASP A 131 -9.55 -8.46 -8.52
C ASP A 131 -8.20 -7.73 -8.45
N LEU A 132 -7.75 -7.27 -9.62
CA LEU A 132 -6.48 -6.60 -9.76
C LEU A 132 -6.48 -5.21 -9.09
N MET A 133 -7.61 -4.49 -9.13
CA MET A 133 -7.80 -3.23 -8.41
C MET A 133 -7.66 -3.41 -6.89
N LEU A 134 -8.31 -4.42 -6.33
CA LEU A 134 -8.24 -4.73 -4.90
C LEU A 134 -6.84 -5.23 -4.52
N PHE A 135 -6.21 -6.05 -5.37
CA PHE A 135 -4.82 -6.43 -5.21
C PHE A 135 -3.91 -5.19 -5.19
N TYR A 136 -4.12 -4.20 -6.06
CA TYR A 136 -3.38 -2.95 -6.04
C TYR A 136 -3.60 -2.07 -4.81
N CYS A 137 -4.63 -2.33 -3.99
CA CYS A 137 -4.77 -1.69 -2.68
C CYS A 137 -3.74 -2.19 -1.66
N THR A 138 -3.12 -3.35 -1.89
CA THR A 138 -2.01 -3.86 -1.06
C THR A 138 -0.67 -3.17 -1.34
N ARG A 139 -0.61 -2.32 -2.38
CA ARG A 139 0.64 -1.63 -2.72
C ARG A 139 0.97 -0.60 -1.64
N PRO A 140 2.21 -0.57 -1.13
CA PRO A 140 2.59 0.35 -0.08
C PRO A 140 2.55 1.80 -0.59
N ARG A 141 1.90 2.68 0.19
CA ARG A 141 1.86 4.13 -0.03
C ARG A 141 2.61 4.83 1.09
N ILE A 142 3.70 5.51 0.77
CA ILE A 142 4.49 6.25 1.78
C ILE A 142 3.99 7.70 1.97
N GLY A 143 3.30 8.27 0.97
CA GLY A 143 2.99 9.71 0.93
C GLY A 143 2.16 10.25 2.08
N TRP A 144 1.33 9.42 2.72
CA TRP A 144 0.54 9.82 3.87
C TRP A 144 1.39 9.98 5.14
N ILE A 145 2.53 9.28 5.29
CA ILE A 145 3.35 9.30 6.51
C ILE A 145 3.97 10.68 6.74
N PRO A 146 4.69 11.30 5.78
CA PRO A 146 5.24 12.64 5.98
C PRO A 146 4.16 13.70 6.15
N LEU A 147 3.03 13.57 5.44
CA LEU A 147 1.91 14.49 5.59
C LEU A 147 1.26 14.38 6.97
N ALA A 148 1.06 13.16 7.48
CA ALA A 148 0.59 12.91 8.84
C ALA A 148 1.58 13.48 9.86
N PHE A 149 2.87 13.18 9.70
CA PHE A 149 3.91 13.71 10.58
C PHE A 149 3.94 15.24 10.61
N LEU A 150 3.85 15.91 9.45
CA LEU A 150 3.79 17.37 9.36
C LEU A 150 2.50 17.94 9.95
N ALA A 151 1.37 17.24 9.77
CA ALA A 151 0.08 17.61 10.36
C ALA A 151 0.13 17.56 11.89
N PHE A 152 0.78 16.54 12.47
CA PHE A 152 0.87 16.36 13.91
C PHE A 152 1.95 17.24 14.55
N ARG A 153 3.13 17.37 13.93
CA ARG A 153 4.20 18.25 14.44
C ARG A 153 3.81 19.73 14.42
N GLY A 154 2.93 20.14 13.50
CA GLY A 154 2.40 21.50 13.44
C GLY A 154 1.55 21.90 14.64
N ALA A 155 1.05 20.94 15.44
CA ALA A 155 0.25 21.21 16.63
C ALA A 155 1.06 21.72 17.83
N ASP A 156 2.38 21.50 17.85
CA ASP A 156 3.28 21.86 18.95
C ASP A 156 3.87 23.28 18.83
N MET A 157 3.53 24.00 17.74
CA MET A 157 3.87 25.41 17.59
C MET A 157 2.94 26.25 18.48
N LYS A 158 3.31 26.40 19.77
CA LYS A 158 2.63 27.10 20.88
C LYS A 158 2.03 28.51 20.63
N LYS A 159 2.09 29.06 19.41
CA LYS A 159 1.56 30.39 19.05
C LYS A 159 0.56 30.38 17.89
N VAL A 160 0.31 29.25 17.24
CA VAL A 160 -0.68 29.13 16.17
C VAL A 160 -1.76 28.16 16.63
N ASN A 161 -3.03 28.48 16.39
CA ASN A 161 -4.13 27.57 16.67
C ASN A 161 -3.78 26.20 16.04
N PRO A 162 -3.66 25.09 16.81
CA PRO A 162 -3.17 23.80 16.32
C PRO A 162 -3.95 23.27 15.11
N ARG A 163 -5.18 23.76 14.91
CA ARG A 163 -6.06 23.43 13.77
C ARG A 163 -5.61 24.07 12.44
N ASP A 164 -4.71 25.05 12.47
CA ASP A 164 -4.34 25.87 11.30
C ASP A 164 -2.97 25.56 10.71
N GLY A 165 -2.36 24.43 11.10
CA GLY A 165 -1.14 23.94 10.48
C GLY A 165 -1.27 23.87 8.95
N PRO A 166 -0.22 24.21 8.17
CA PRO A 166 -0.31 24.24 6.71
C PRO A 166 -0.63 22.87 6.09
N TRP A 167 -0.42 21.77 6.81
CA TRP A 167 -0.66 20.41 6.33
C TRP A 167 -1.71 19.63 7.13
N THR A 168 -2.34 20.23 8.16
CA THR A 168 -3.26 19.50 9.05
C THR A 168 -4.40 18.84 8.30
N SER A 169 -5.02 19.56 7.37
CA SER A 169 -6.15 19.04 6.59
C SER A 169 -5.73 17.92 5.64
N ALA A 170 -4.68 18.16 4.83
CA ALA A 170 -4.15 17.17 3.89
C ALA A 170 -3.67 15.90 4.61
N GLY A 171 -2.90 16.03 5.69
CA GLY A 171 -2.37 14.90 6.46
C GLY A 171 -3.47 14.04 7.08
N ARG A 172 -4.46 14.67 7.73
CA ARG A 172 -5.60 13.93 8.35
C ARG A 172 -6.43 13.19 7.32
N GLN A 173 -6.77 13.84 6.20
CA GLN A 173 -7.56 13.22 5.14
C GLN A 173 -6.81 12.08 4.46
N SER A 174 -5.51 12.27 4.16
CA SER A 174 -4.68 11.21 3.59
C SER A 174 -4.53 10.02 4.53
N ALA A 175 -4.38 10.24 5.83
CA ALA A 175 -4.31 9.16 6.81
C ALA A 175 -5.61 8.35 6.90
N ILE A 176 -6.77 9.02 6.93
CA ILE A 176 -8.09 8.34 6.95
C ILE A 176 -8.30 7.53 5.66
N ALA A 177 -8.04 8.14 4.50
CA ALA A 177 -8.17 7.46 3.22
C ALA A 177 -7.26 6.23 3.13
N GLU A 178 -6.03 6.35 3.62
CA GLU A 178 -5.10 5.22 3.65
C GLU A 178 -5.55 4.12 4.61
N ALA A 179 -6.03 4.45 5.81
CA ALA A 179 -6.54 3.44 6.74
C ALA A 179 -7.64 2.57 6.10
N ILE A 180 -8.56 3.20 5.36
CA ILE A 180 -9.61 2.50 4.61
C ILE A 180 -9.00 1.64 3.49
N LEU A 181 -8.04 2.16 2.72
CA LEU A 181 -7.37 1.40 1.66
C LEU A 181 -6.60 0.21 2.20
N GLN A 182 -6.01 0.31 3.40
CA GLN A 182 -5.33 -0.79 4.06
C GLN A 182 -6.31 -1.87 4.52
N VAL A 183 -7.49 -1.51 5.03
CA VAL A 183 -8.56 -2.47 5.33
C VAL A 183 -8.99 -3.22 4.06
N ILE A 184 -9.12 -2.51 2.93
CA ILE A 184 -9.44 -3.12 1.64
C ILE A 184 -8.30 -4.05 1.18
N GLY A 185 -7.05 -3.61 1.26
CA GLY A 185 -5.87 -4.41 0.89
C GLY A 185 -5.66 -5.63 1.79
N ALA A 186 -6.04 -5.53 3.07
CA ALA A 186 -5.93 -6.64 4.02
C ALA A 186 -6.70 -7.88 3.57
N TYR A 187 -7.71 -7.75 2.71
CA TYR A 187 -8.38 -8.89 2.08
C TYR A 187 -7.40 -9.82 1.33
N TYR A 188 -6.53 -9.30 0.46
CA TYR A 188 -5.57 -10.12 -0.30
C TYR A 188 -4.44 -10.66 0.57
N MET A 189 -3.92 -9.83 1.47
CA MET A 189 -2.90 -10.27 2.43
C MET A 189 -3.45 -11.38 3.33
N GLY A 190 -4.69 -11.21 3.83
CA GLY A 190 -5.40 -12.15 4.67
C GLY A 190 -5.76 -13.46 3.98
N ARG A 191 -5.89 -13.50 2.65
CA ARG A 191 -6.01 -14.77 1.90
C ARG A 191 -4.68 -15.49 1.72
N THR A 192 -3.57 -14.75 1.67
CA THR A 192 -2.25 -15.31 1.42
C THR A 192 -1.67 -15.99 2.66
N VAL A 193 -1.95 -15.47 3.86
CA VAL A 193 -1.44 -16.04 5.11
C VAL A 193 -1.99 -17.45 5.38
N PRO A 194 -3.31 -17.72 5.38
CA PRO A 194 -3.82 -19.08 5.57
C PRO A 194 -3.34 -20.03 4.48
N PHE A 195 -3.25 -19.55 3.22
CA PHE A 195 -2.74 -20.36 2.12
C PHE A 195 -1.30 -20.80 2.37
N GLY A 196 -0.39 -19.89 2.72
CA GLY A 196 0.99 -20.25 3.03
C GLY A 196 1.13 -21.14 4.26
N ALA A 197 0.23 -20.99 5.25
CA ALA A 197 0.23 -21.81 6.45
C ALA A 197 -0.18 -23.26 6.13
N ILE A 198 -1.24 -23.45 5.35
CA ILE A 198 -1.75 -24.77 4.94
C ILE A 198 -0.69 -25.52 4.11
N HIS A 199 0.09 -24.83 3.29
CA HIS A 199 1.14 -25.43 2.45
C HIS A 199 2.51 -25.51 3.15
N GLY A 200 2.59 -25.13 4.43
CA GLY A 200 3.83 -25.24 5.23
C GLY A 200 4.94 -24.25 4.86
N TYR A 201 4.65 -23.20 4.08
CA TYR A 201 5.66 -22.24 3.62
C TYR A 201 6.32 -21.44 4.75
N PHE A 202 5.62 -21.26 5.88
CA PHE A 202 6.15 -20.54 7.05
C PHE A 202 7.01 -21.41 7.99
N LEU A 203 7.02 -22.73 7.83
CA LEU A 203 7.77 -23.63 8.71
C LEU A 203 9.29 -23.58 8.45
N ILE A 204 9.71 -23.05 7.30
CA ILE A 204 11.10 -23.07 6.84
C ILE A 204 11.99 -22.03 7.58
N HIS A 205 11.41 -21.01 8.22
CA HIS A 205 12.16 -19.94 8.91
C HIS A 205 11.65 -19.62 10.33
N HIS A 206 11.03 -20.60 11.01
CA HIS A 206 10.29 -20.38 12.25
C HIS A 206 11.14 -19.77 13.40
N ALA A 207 12.42 -20.12 13.47
CA ALA A 207 13.31 -19.69 14.56
C ALA A 207 13.70 -18.19 14.50
N GLU A 208 13.85 -17.62 13.30
CA GLU A 208 14.19 -16.20 13.15
C GLU A 208 12.98 -15.30 13.37
N PHE A 209 11.79 -15.75 12.96
CA PHE A 209 10.56 -14.98 13.09
C PHE A 209 10.06 -14.85 14.53
N GLN A 210 10.23 -15.88 15.36
CA GLN A 210 9.84 -15.84 16.78
C GLN A 210 10.57 -14.75 17.56
N ASN A 211 11.88 -14.58 17.34
CA ASN A 211 12.68 -13.58 18.05
C ASN A 211 12.23 -12.14 17.78
N ALA A 212 11.80 -11.85 16.54
CA ALA A 212 11.28 -10.54 16.16
C ALA A 212 9.95 -10.21 16.86
N PHE A 213 9.04 -11.20 16.97
CA PHE A 213 7.74 -11.01 17.62
C PHE A 213 7.85 -10.81 19.13
N THR A 214 8.74 -11.56 19.80
CA THR A 214 8.97 -11.43 21.24
C THR A 214 9.60 -10.08 21.62
N ALA A 215 10.45 -9.52 20.76
CA ALA A 215 10.98 -8.17 20.97
C ALA A 215 9.85 -7.12 20.92
N ALA A 216 8.94 -7.22 19.94
CA ALA A 216 7.85 -6.26 19.76
C ALA A 216 6.82 -6.28 20.91
N SER A 217 6.48 -7.45 21.45
CA SER A 217 5.54 -7.54 22.58
C SER A 217 6.10 -6.96 23.88
N ARG A 218 7.44 -6.97 24.05
CA ARG A 218 8.11 -6.44 25.25
C ARG A 218 8.06 -4.92 25.34
N TRP A 219 8.05 -4.21 24.21
CA TRP A 219 7.95 -2.74 24.17
C TRP A 219 6.60 -2.23 24.69
N ARG A 220 5.51 -2.99 24.49
CA ARG A 220 4.16 -2.59 24.90
C ARG A 220 3.97 -2.44 26.42
N TYR A 221 4.88 -2.99 27.22
CA TYR A 221 4.81 -2.91 28.69
C TYR A 221 5.56 -1.72 29.29
N LEU A 222 6.38 -1.01 28.51
CA LEU A 222 7.19 0.11 29.04
C LEU A 222 6.52 1.48 28.95
N GLU A 223 5.36 1.60 28.29
CA GLU A 223 4.65 2.87 28.08
C GLU A 223 3.40 3.06 28.97
N ALA A 224 3.09 2.12 29.87
CA ALA A 224 1.86 2.14 30.67
C ALA A 224 1.90 3.08 31.90
N GLY A 225 2.51 4.26 31.78
CA GLY A 225 2.73 5.16 32.91
C GLY A 225 2.70 6.64 32.57
N GLU A 226 1.61 7.15 31.97
CA GLU A 226 1.26 8.58 32.05
C GLU A 226 -0.22 8.79 31.67
N GLU A 227 -1.08 8.84 32.69
CA GLU A 227 -2.51 9.11 32.59
C GLU A 227 -2.73 10.63 32.53
N ASN A 228 -3.06 11.16 31.33
CA ASN A 228 -3.80 12.41 31.03
C ASN A 228 -3.42 13.03 29.66
N ARG A 229 -3.51 12.27 28.55
CA ARG A 229 -3.31 12.77 27.17
C ARG A 229 -4.15 12.04 26.09
N GLU A 230 -5.45 11.91 26.34
CA GLU A 230 -6.35 11.00 25.60
C GLU A 230 -6.54 11.33 24.09
N GLU A 231 -6.40 12.59 23.64
CA GLU A 231 -6.56 12.96 22.21
C GLU A 231 -5.27 12.81 21.37
N ASP A 232 -4.08 12.93 21.98
CA ASP A 232 -2.81 12.80 21.24
C ASP A 232 -2.42 11.32 21.02
N ASP A 233 -2.83 10.44 21.94
CA ASP A 233 -2.51 9.01 21.89
C ASP A 233 -3.21 8.28 20.74
N PHE A 234 -4.45 8.67 20.42
CA PHE A 234 -5.18 8.10 19.27
C PHE A 234 -4.45 8.39 17.94
N SER A 235 -3.88 9.59 17.82
CA SER A 235 -3.16 10.01 16.62
C SER A 235 -1.82 9.30 16.48
N ALA A 236 -1.06 9.16 17.57
CA ALA A 236 0.19 8.41 17.60
C ALA A 236 -0.05 6.92 17.29
N GLY A 237 -1.09 6.33 17.88
CA GLY A 237 -1.49 4.94 17.62
C GLY A 237 -1.85 4.69 16.15
N LEU A 238 -2.58 5.62 15.49
CA LEU A 238 -2.88 5.52 14.06
C LEU A 238 -1.63 5.59 13.19
N VAL A 239 -0.69 6.50 13.50
CA VAL A 239 0.57 6.60 12.75
C VAL A 239 1.41 5.35 12.94
N PHE A 240 1.52 4.86 14.18
CA PHE A 240 2.25 3.64 14.50
C PHE A 240 1.65 2.44 13.76
N MET A 241 0.35 2.18 13.91
CA MET A 241 -0.35 1.11 13.20
C MET A 241 -0.15 1.23 11.68
N GLY A 242 -0.27 2.45 11.15
CA GLY A 242 -0.06 2.71 9.73
C GLY A 242 1.37 2.42 9.26
N ILE A 243 2.40 2.63 10.10
CA ILE A 243 3.79 2.25 9.76
C ILE A 243 3.93 0.73 9.69
N PHE A 244 3.37 -0.02 10.64
CA PHE A 244 3.43 -1.49 10.61
C PHE A 244 2.70 -2.08 9.40
N THR A 245 1.52 -1.58 9.09
CA THR A 245 0.76 -2.01 7.91
C THR A 245 1.48 -1.61 6.61
N TRP A 246 2.16 -0.45 6.59
CA TRP A 246 3.00 -0.03 5.46
C TRP A 246 4.20 -0.96 5.26
N ILE A 247 4.92 -1.33 6.34
CA ILE A 247 5.99 -2.33 6.29
C ILE A 247 5.43 -3.67 5.81
N GLY A 248 4.30 -4.12 6.37
CA GLY A 248 3.62 -5.35 5.97
C GLY A 248 3.26 -5.39 4.49
N SER A 249 2.75 -4.28 3.96
CA SER A 249 2.42 -4.11 2.54
C SER A 249 3.67 -4.21 1.65
N TRP A 250 4.80 -3.62 2.07
CA TRP A 250 6.08 -3.78 1.39
C TRP A 250 6.57 -5.21 1.39
N LEU A 251 6.58 -5.87 2.56
CA LEU A 251 7.00 -7.26 2.69
C LEU A 251 6.13 -8.18 1.83
N PHE A 252 4.82 -7.96 1.84
CA PHE A 252 3.87 -8.69 1.01
C PHE A 252 4.16 -8.54 -0.48
N ILE A 253 4.25 -7.30 -1.00
CA ILE A 253 4.50 -7.06 -2.42
C ILE A 253 5.90 -7.55 -2.83
N MET A 254 6.93 -7.36 -2.00
CA MET A 254 8.27 -7.86 -2.28
C MET A 254 8.31 -9.39 -2.37
N GLY A 255 7.69 -10.06 -1.40
CA GLY A 255 7.57 -11.53 -1.40
C GLY A 255 6.82 -12.02 -2.62
N TYR A 256 5.66 -11.39 -2.91
CA TYR A 256 4.84 -11.75 -4.06
C TYR A 256 5.56 -11.58 -5.40
N VAL A 257 6.18 -10.43 -5.66
CA VAL A 257 6.86 -10.17 -6.94
C VAL A 257 8.03 -11.14 -7.16
N ARG A 258 8.76 -11.51 -6.09
CA ARG A 258 9.84 -12.51 -6.17
C ARG A 258 9.31 -13.92 -6.40
N LEU A 259 8.24 -14.29 -5.73
CA LEU A 259 7.63 -15.61 -5.83
C LEU A 259 6.96 -15.83 -7.20
N ALA A 260 6.19 -14.85 -7.66
CA ALA A 260 5.46 -14.93 -8.91
C ALA A 260 6.38 -14.91 -10.14
N GLY A 261 7.49 -14.17 -10.08
CA GLY A 261 8.45 -14.11 -11.18
C GLY A 261 7.80 -13.67 -12.50
N ASP A 262 7.84 -14.55 -13.49
CA ASP A 262 7.24 -14.38 -14.82
C ASP A 262 5.71 -14.42 -14.85
N LEU A 263 5.06 -14.97 -13.81
CA LEU A 263 3.61 -14.92 -13.64
C LEU A 263 3.09 -13.50 -13.36
N TYR A 264 3.98 -12.56 -13.03
CA TYR A 264 3.64 -11.17 -12.76
C TYR A 264 4.42 -10.20 -13.66
N CYS A 265 4.13 -10.25 -14.96
CA CYS A 265 4.80 -9.47 -15.99
C CYS A 265 4.03 -8.19 -16.34
N HIS A 266 4.19 -7.14 -15.54
CA HIS A 266 3.35 -5.95 -15.67
C HIS A 266 3.53 -5.16 -17.01
N PRO A 267 2.45 -4.79 -17.72
CA PRO A 267 2.54 -3.89 -18.87
C PRO A 267 2.82 -2.45 -18.43
N SER A 268 3.85 -1.85 -19.03
CA SER A 268 4.22 -0.43 -18.90
C SER A 268 4.14 0.13 -17.47
N PHE A 269 4.98 -0.40 -16.59
CA PHE A 269 4.99 -0.05 -15.18
C PHE A 269 5.20 1.46 -14.92
N LEU A 270 5.99 2.12 -15.75
CA LEU A 270 6.23 3.56 -15.66
C LEU A 270 4.96 4.39 -15.90
N SER A 271 4.14 4.01 -16.89
CA SER A 271 2.86 4.70 -17.16
C SER A 271 1.93 4.61 -15.96
N GLN A 272 1.90 3.45 -15.30
CA GLN A 272 1.06 3.24 -14.13
C GLN A 272 1.56 4.03 -12.91
N GLY A 273 2.88 4.12 -12.77
CA GLY A 273 3.53 4.99 -11.81
C GLY A 273 3.19 6.46 -12.02
N ALA A 274 3.13 6.92 -13.27
CA ALA A 274 2.75 8.28 -13.61
C ALA A 274 1.27 8.57 -13.28
N VAL A 275 0.36 7.66 -13.65
CA VAL A 275 -1.07 7.75 -13.29
C VAL A 275 -1.21 7.84 -11.77
N TRP A 276 -0.52 6.98 -11.04
CA TRP A 276 -0.57 6.97 -9.58
C TRP A 276 -0.04 8.25 -8.95
N THR A 277 1.11 8.73 -9.43
CA THR A 277 1.69 9.99 -8.96
C THR A 277 0.72 11.16 -9.19
N GLY A 278 0.15 11.27 -10.39
CA GLY A 278 -0.79 12.35 -10.73
C GLY A 278 -2.02 12.37 -9.82
N PHE A 279 -2.67 11.23 -9.63
CA PHE A 279 -3.88 11.15 -8.81
C PHE A 279 -3.60 11.37 -7.32
N ASN A 280 -2.47 10.89 -6.79
CA ASN A 280 -2.04 11.20 -5.42
C ASN A 280 -1.85 12.70 -5.23
N VAL A 281 -1.17 13.35 -6.18
CA VAL A 281 -0.92 14.79 -6.14
C VAL A 281 -2.23 15.58 -6.17
N ILE A 282 -3.18 15.18 -7.01
CA ILE A 282 -4.53 15.78 -7.04
C ILE A 282 -5.24 15.58 -5.70
N GLY A 283 -5.15 14.39 -5.10
CA GLY A 283 -5.73 14.13 -3.77
C GLY A 283 -5.14 15.02 -2.69
N SER A 284 -3.81 15.16 -2.63
CA SER A 284 -3.14 16.06 -1.69
C SER A 284 -3.50 17.53 -1.93
N PHE A 285 -3.63 17.95 -3.19
CA PHE A 285 -4.07 19.29 -3.57
C PHE A 285 -5.48 19.60 -3.04
N LEU A 286 -6.43 18.69 -3.26
CA LEU A 286 -7.81 18.83 -2.79
C LEU A 286 -7.88 18.86 -1.26
N GLY A 287 -7.07 18.04 -0.58
CA GLY A 287 -6.98 18.04 0.88
C GLY A 287 -6.39 19.35 1.44
N GLY A 288 -5.34 19.88 0.82
CA GLY A 288 -4.71 21.14 1.23
C GLY A 288 -5.56 22.37 0.96
N GLY A 289 -6.47 22.32 -0.03
CA GLY A 289 -7.38 23.41 -0.39
C GLY A 289 -8.51 23.68 0.61
N THR A 290 -8.61 22.89 1.68
CA THR A 290 -9.68 22.95 2.70
C THR A 290 -9.20 23.47 4.04
#